data_AF-A0A4U2EFB9-F1
#
_entry.id   AF-A0A4U2EFB9-F1
#
_cell.length_a   1.000
_cell.length_b   1.000
_cell.length_c   1.000
_cell.angle_alpha   90.00
_cell.angle_beta   90.00
_cell.angle_gamma   90.00
#
_symmetry.space_group_name_H-M   'P 1'
#
loop_
_entity.id
_entity.type
_entity.pdbx_description
1 polymer ?
#
loop_
_entity_poly.entity_id
_entity_poly.type
_entity_poly.pdbx_seq_one_letter_code
_entity_poly.pdbx_strand_id
1 'polypeptide(L)'
;MSMRNRIKKSVAAANSKNAVREMQLLLDSRFDAESLSPAIKDHEKYRALMDVIQTASERNLSVAELESNVRQLGEEAWELTQDIIKAVS
;
A
#
# COMPACT_ATOMS: atom_id res chain seq x y z
N MET A 1 -10.10 -16.32 28.96
CA MET A 1 -9.97 -15.59 27.67
C MET A 1 -11.35 -15.23 27.15
N SER A 2 -11.65 -13.94 26.97
CA SER A 2 -12.99 -13.47 26.58
C SER A 2 -13.17 -13.40 25.05
N MET A 3 -14.38 -13.66 24.54
CA MET A 3 -14.75 -13.55 23.11
C MET A 3 -14.32 -12.22 22.48
N ARG A 4 -14.32 -11.12 23.26
CA ARG A 4 -13.81 -9.81 22.84
C ARG A 4 -12.36 -9.84 22.33
N ASN A 5 -11.48 -10.66 22.93
CA ASN A 5 -10.09 -10.78 22.47
C ASN A 5 -9.98 -11.63 21.19
N ARG A 6 -10.85 -12.62 20.98
CA ARG A 6 -10.89 -13.40 19.73
C ARG A 6 -11.35 -12.54 18.56
N ILE A 7 -12.38 -11.72 18.74
CA ILE A 7 -12.90 -10.81 17.71
C ILE A 7 -11.83 -9.79 17.32
N LYS A 8 -11.21 -9.10 18.29
CA LYS A 8 -10.13 -8.12 18.01
C LYS A 8 -8.96 -8.75 17.25
N LYS A 9 -8.53 -9.96 17.63
CA LYS A 9 -7.43 -10.67 16.96
C LYS A 9 -7.80 -11.11 15.54
N SER A 10 -9.05 -11.52 15.32
CA SER A 10 -9.56 -11.89 14.00
C SER A 10 -9.67 -10.69 13.07
N VAL A 11 -10.13 -9.54 13.57
CA VAL A 11 -10.21 -8.29 12.79
C VAL A 11 -8.82 -7.78 12.42
N ALA A 12 -7.89 -7.78 13.37
CA ALA A 12 -6.50 -7.39 13.08
C ALA A 12 -5.84 -8.28 12.02
N ALA A 13 -6.05 -9.60 12.10
CA ALA A 13 -5.54 -10.54 11.12
C ALA A 13 -6.23 -10.43 9.74
N ALA A 14 -7.51 -10.07 9.70
CA ALA A 14 -8.22 -9.81 8.44
C ALA A 14 -7.70 -8.51 7.79
N ASN A 15 -7.54 -7.45 8.58
CA ASN A 15 -7.00 -6.18 8.10
C ASN A 15 -5.56 -6.32 7.59
N SER A 16 -4.71 -7.08 8.28
CA SER A 16 -3.34 -7.31 7.80
C SER A 16 -3.31 -8.11 6.50
N LYS A 17 -4.19 -9.10 6.33
CA LYS A 17 -4.31 -9.87 5.08
C LYS A 17 -4.81 -9.00 3.92
N ASN A 18 -5.72 -8.07 4.18
CA ASN A 18 -6.17 -7.11 3.16
C ASN A 18 -5.04 -6.16 2.76
N ALA A 19 -4.33 -5.56 3.73
CA ALA A 19 -3.21 -4.67 3.43
C ALA A 19 -2.11 -5.39 2.60
N VAL A 20 -1.81 -6.65 2.93
CA VAL A 20 -0.85 -7.45 2.15
C VAL A 20 -1.35 -7.69 0.72
N ARG A 21 -2.64 -8.02 0.55
CA ARG A 21 -3.23 -8.22 -0.78
C ARG A 21 -3.25 -6.95 -1.60
N GLU A 22 -3.58 -5.82 -0.98
CA GLU A 22 -3.60 -4.51 -1.61
C GLU A 22 -2.21 -4.09 -2.08
N MET A 23 -1.18 -4.31 -1.27
CA MET A 23 0.21 -4.08 -1.69
C MET A 23 0.69 -5.05 -2.75
N GLN A 24 0.25 -6.31 -2.71
CA GLN A 24 0.53 -7.26 -3.76
C GLN A 24 -0.07 -6.80 -5.10
N LEU A 25 -1.27 -6.21 -5.09
CA LEU A 25 -1.84 -5.58 -6.28
C LEU A 25 -0.96 -4.43 -6.80
N LEU A 26 -0.28 -3.69 -5.92
CA LEU A 26 0.66 -2.64 -6.36
C LEU A 26 1.88 -3.20 -7.10
N LEU A 27 2.36 -4.36 -6.67
CA LEU A 27 3.53 -5.02 -7.27
C LEU A 27 3.18 -5.75 -8.57
N ASP A 28 2.00 -6.38 -8.61
CA ASP A 28 1.54 -7.20 -9.73
C ASP A 28 0.89 -6.36 -10.83
N SER A 29 0.24 -5.24 -10.48
CA SER A 29 -0.33 -4.34 -11.49
C SER A 29 0.77 -3.46 -12.07
N ARG A 30 0.91 -3.50 -13.40
CA ARG A 30 1.52 -2.38 -14.11
C ARG A 30 0.59 -1.21 -13.92
N PHE A 31 0.89 -0.37 -12.93
CA PHE A 31 0.18 0.86 -12.65
C PHE A 31 -0.02 1.65 -13.94
N ASP A 32 -1.26 1.69 -14.42
CA ASP A 32 -1.60 2.61 -15.51
C ASP A 32 -1.81 3.97 -14.86
N ALA A 33 -0.69 4.68 -14.67
CA ALA A 33 -0.67 5.98 -14.02
C ALA A 33 -1.70 6.92 -14.63
N GLU A 34 -2.10 6.74 -15.90
CA GLU A 34 -3.15 7.53 -16.54
C GLU A 34 -4.50 7.46 -15.81
N SER A 35 -4.84 6.34 -15.18
CA SER A 35 -6.10 6.16 -14.42
C SER A 35 -6.15 6.88 -13.07
N LEU A 36 -5.01 7.29 -12.53
CA LEU A 36 -4.96 7.97 -11.23
C LEU A 36 -5.46 9.42 -11.34
N SER A 37 -6.21 9.85 -10.33
CA SER A 37 -6.74 11.21 -10.26
C SER A 37 -5.60 12.25 -10.18
N PRO A 38 -5.80 13.48 -10.70
CA PRO A 38 -4.79 14.53 -10.61
C PRO A 38 -4.36 14.83 -9.17
N ALA A 39 -5.28 14.72 -8.21
CA ALA A 39 -4.99 14.91 -6.79
C ALA A 39 -3.93 13.93 -6.24
N ILE A 40 -3.87 12.72 -6.79
CA ILE A 40 -2.85 11.72 -6.46
C ILE A 40 -1.53 12.05 -7.18
N LYS A 41 -1.60 12.40 -8.47
CA LYS A 41 -0.42 12.69 -9.30
C LYS A 41 0.33 13.95 -8.90
N ASP A 42 -0.40 14.98 -8.46
CA ASP A 42 0.14 16.26 -8.05
C ASP A 42 0.64 16.26 -6.59
N HIS A 43 0.46 15.14 -5.88
CA HIS A 43 0.94 15.00 -4.51
C HIS A 43 2.47 15.00 -4.47
N GLU A 44 3.07 15.80 -3.57
CA GLU A 44 4.53 15.92 -3.47
C GLU A 44 5.25 14.59 -3.23
N LYS A 45 4.62 13.70 -2.45
CA LYS A 45 5.11 12.34 -2.15
C LYS A 45 4.86 11.32 -3.27
N TYR A 46 4.06 11.65 -4.28
CA TYR A 46 3.69 10.70 -5.34
C TYR A 46 4.89 10.14 -6.07
N ARG A 47 5.84 11.01 -6.47
CA ARG A 47 7.07 10.57 -7.13
C ARG A 47 7.91 9.65 -6.25
N ALA A 48 8.08 10.00 -4.98
CA ALA A 48 8.86 9.18 -4.04
C ALA A 48 8.19 7.82 -3.79
N LEU A 49 6.86 7.80 -3.71
CA LEU A 49 6.08 6.57 -3.54
C LEU A 49 6.19 5.66 -4.77
N MET A 50 6.04 6.21 -5.98
CA MET A 50 6.19 5.44 -7.21
C MET A 50 7.60 4.90 -7.38
N ASP A 51 8.63 5.66 -7.00
CA ASP A 51 10.02 5.20 -7.03
C ASP A 51 10.23 4.02 -6.07
N VAL A 52 9.63 4.05 -4.89
CA VAL A 52 9.65 2.93 -3.93
C VAL A 52 8.91 1.71 -4.47
N ILE A 53 7.71 1.88 -5.04
CA ILE A 53 6.92 0.77 -5.62
C ILE A 53 7.68 0.16 -6.81
N GLN A 54 8.24 1.00 -7.68
CA GLN A 54 8.98 0.54 -8.85
C GLN A 54 10.26 -0.17 -8.45
N THR A 55 11.04 0.40 -7.54
CA THR A 55 12.23 -0.26 -6.97
C THR A 55 11.87 -1.59 -6.32
N ALA A 56 10.74 -1.66 -5.61
CA ALA A 56 10.27 -2.90 -5.01
C ALA A 56 9.90 -3.95 -6.05
N SER A 57 9.21 -3.56 -7.13
CA SER A 57 8.89 -4.45 -8.25
C SER A 57 10.15 -4.94 -8.97
N GLU A 58 11.08 -4.03 -9.31
CA GLU A 58 12.33 -4.37 -10.01
C GLU A 58 13.25 -5.28 -9.18
N ARG A 59 13.30 -5.07 -7.87
CA ARG A 59 14.09 -5.89 -6.95
C ARG A 59 13.37 -7.12 -6.42
N ASN A 60 12.14 -7.38 -6.87
CA ASN A 60 11.26 -8.43 -6.35
C ASN A 60 11.18 -8.42 -4.80
N LEU A 61 11.08 -7.22 -4.21
CA LEU A 61 10.94 -7.08 -2.77
C LEU A 61 9.62 -7.71 -2.31
N SER A 62 9.64 -8.24 -1.09
CA SER A 62 8.43 -8.72 -0.45
C SER A 62 7.49 -7.57 -0.09
N VAL A 63 6.20 -7.87 0.01
CA VAL A 63 5.18 -6.90 0.46
C VAL A 63 5.52 -6.26 1.81
N ALA A 64 6.13 -7.02 2.73
CA ALA A 64 6.55 -6.50 4.03
C ALA A 64 7.66 -5.44 3.91
N GLU A 65 8.58 -5.62 2.97
CA GLU A 65 9.64 -4.64 2.69
C GLU A 65 9.09 -3.41 1.99
N LEU A 66 8.14 -3.58 1.05
CA LEU A 66 7.42 -2.47 0.44
C LEU A 66 6.67 -1.65 1.50
N GLU A 67 5.91 -2.29 2.39
CA GLU A 67 5.22 -1.62 3.49
C GLU A 67 6.19 -0.84 4.40
N SER A 68 7.32 -1.45 4.76
CA SER A 68 8.36 -0.78 5.56
C SER A 68 8.90 0.46 4.86
N ASN A 69 9.22 0.36 3.56
CA ASN A 69 9.76 1.48 2.78
C ASN A 69 8.74 2.61 2.61
N VAL A 70 7.48 2.29 2.36
CA VAL A 70 6.40 3.28 2.28
C VAL A 70 6.20 3.98 3.64
N ARG A 71 6.19 3.22 4.74
CA ARG A 71 6.08 3.81 6.09
C ARG A 71 7.27 4.71 6.45
N GLN A 72 8.46 4.43 5.91
CA GLN A 72 9.64 5.30 6.08
C GLN A 72 9.53 6.63 5.32
N LEU A 73 8.72 6.71 4.25
CA LEU A 73 8.43 7.97 3.55
C LEU A 73 7.50 8.90 4.35
N GLY A 74 6.82 8.38 5.38
CA GLY A 74 5.91 9.09 6.26
C GLY A 74 4.47 8.58 6.18
N GLU A 75 3.63 8.99 7.14
CA GLU A 75 2.21 8.60 7.16
C GLU A 75 1.43 9.13 5.94
N GLU A 76 1.75 10.32 5.43
CA GLU A 76 1.13 10.86 4.21
C GLU A 76 1.38 9.97 2.98
N ALA A 77 2.57 9.38 2.86
CA ALA A 77 2.87 8.45 1.78
C ALA A 77 2.07 7.15 1.92
N TRP A 78 1.84 6.71 3.16
CA TRP A 78 0.98 5.57 3.45
C TRP A 78 -0.48 5.83 3.08
N GLU A 79 -1.02 7.01 3.45
CA GLU A 79 -2.37 7.43 3.07
C GLU A 79 -2.53 7.53 1.55
N LEU A 80 -1.55 8.13 0.87
CA LEU A 80 -1.52 8.20 -0.59
C LEU A 80 -1.50 6.81 -1.23
N THR A 81 -0.76 5.86 -0.65
CA THR A 81 -0.74 4.47 -1.12
C THR A 81 -2.13 3.83 -1.02
N GLN A 82 -2.83 4.05 0.08
CA GLN A 82 -4.18 3.55 0.27
C GLN A 82 -5.18 4.18 -0.71
N ASP A 83 -5.02 5.46 -1.04
CA ASP A 83 -5.87 6.13 -2.02
C ASP A 83 -5.60 5.67 -3.45
N ILE A 84 -4.33 5.38 -3.77
CA ILE A 84 -3.95 4.72 -5.02
C ILE A 84 -4.58 3.32 -5.11
N ILE A 85 -4.47 2.51 -4.05
CA ILE A 85 -5.09 1.17 -3.97
C ILE A 85 -6.59 1.26 -4.23
N LYS A 86 -7.30 2.20 -3.59
CA LYS A 86 -8.74 2.40 -3.80
C LYS A 86 -9.07 2.83 -5.23
N ALA A 87 -8.19 3.55 -5.89
CA ALA A 87 -8.41 3.99 -7.27
C ALA A 87 -8.24 2.85 -8.29
N VAL A 88 -7.46 1.82 -7.96
CA VAL A 88 -7.18 0.67 -8.85
C VAL A 88 -7.88 -0.64 -8.45
N SER A 89 -8.47 -0.69 -7.25
CA SER A 89 -9.35 -1.76 -6.77
C SER A 89 -10.75 -1.65 -7.33
#